data_AF-A0A937QJ07-F1
#
_entry.id   AF-A0A937QJ07-F1
#
_cell.length_a   1.000
_cell.length_b   1.000
_cell.length_c   1.000
_cell.angle_alpha   90.00
_cell.angle_beta   90.00
_cell.angle_gamma   90.00
#
_symmetry.space_group_name_H-M   'P 1'
#
loop_
_entity.id
_entity.type
_entity.pdbx_description
1 polymer ?
#
loop_
_entity_poly.entity_id
_entity_poly.type
_entity_poly.pdbx_seq_one_letter_code
_entity_poly.pdbx_strand_id
1 'polypeptide(L)' 'MKALGNFDIGDCFADVRCRFGHKTRLFNIDRGHYVACDECRNYIFVGSNLMSGWRQENRDIWQSNYDSVKGYKFIR' A
#
# COMPACT_ATOMS: atom_id res chain seq x y z
N MET A 1 9.03 -15.79 -1.74
CA MET A 1 8.94 -14.33 -1.96
C MET A 1 8.67 -14.08 -3.44
N LYS A 2 7.61 -13.34 -3.77
CA LYS A 2 7.21 -13.03 -5.15
C LYS A 2 7.46 -11.54 -5.42
N ALA A 3 8.05 -11.21 -6.56
CA ALA A 3 8.23 -9.82 -6.97
C ALA A 3 7.02 -9.34 -7.78
N LEU A 4 6.53 -8.13 -7.51
CA LEU A 4 5.53 -7.42 -8.29
C LEU A 4 5.98 -5.97 -8.53
N GLY A 5 6.45 -5.69 -9.75
CA GLY A 5 7.06 -4.39 -10.08
C GLY A 5 8.31 -4.13 -9.24
N ASN A 6 8.27 -3.10 -8.38
CA ASN A 6 9.35 -2.74 -7.46
C ASN A 6 9.18 -3.29 -6.04
N PHE A 7 8.19 -4.17 -5.81
CA PHE A 7 7.92 -4.72 -4.49
C PHE A 7 8.28 -6.20 -4.41
N ASP A 8 8.97 -6.57 -3.33
CA ASP A 8 9.13 -7.95 -2.89
C ASP A 8 8.05 -8.26 -1.86
N ILE A 9 7.23 -9.28 -2.15
CA ILE A 9 6.06 -9.66 -1.36
C ILE A 9 6.35 -11.00 -0.66
N GLY A 10 6.39 -10.96 0.67
CA GLY A 10 6.47 -12.13 1.53
C GLY A 10 5.13 -12.85 1.71
N ASP A 11 5.08 -13.78 2.66
CA ASP A 11 3.88 -14.61 2.89
C ASP A 11 2.79 -13.87 3.69
N CYS A 12 3.13 -12.72 4.28
CA CYS A 12 2.19 -11.85 4.99
C CYS A 12 2.26 -10.41 4.47
N PHE A 13 1.15 -9.67 4.55
CA PHE A 13 1.06 -8.28 4.06
C PHE A 13 2.01 -7.31 4.81
N ALA A 14 2.49 -7.69 5.99
CA ALA A 14 3.47 -6.93 6.76
C ALA A 14 4.90 -7.08 6.21
N ASP A 15 5.15 -8.05 5.33
CA ASP A 15 6.46 -8.29 4.70
C ASP A 15 6.44 -7.85 3.23
N VAL A 16 6.11 -6.58 3.00
CA VAL A 16 6.18 -5.95 1.68
C VAL A 16 7.29 -4.90 1.67
N ARG A 17 8.30 -5.14 0.83
CA ARG A 17 9.51 -4.31 0.77
C ARG A 17 9.71 -3.75 -0.62
N CYS A 18 10.32 -2.57 -0.72
CA CYS A 18 10.80 -2.07 -2.00
C CYS A 18 12.13 -2.78 -2.34
N ARG A 19 12.25 -3.32 -3.56
CA ARG A 19 13.48 -4.02 -4.02
C ARG A 19 14.74 -3.15 -4.02
N PHE A 20 14.57 -1.83 -3.97
CA PHE A 20 15.64 -0.84 -3.93
C PHE A 20 16.04 -0.44 -2.50
N GLY A 21 15.41 -1.02 -1.46
CA GLY A 21 15.69 -0.73 -0.05
C GLY A 21 15.00 0.52 0.50
N HIS A 22 14.16 1.18 -0.29
CA HIS A 22 13.38 2.34 0.16
C HIS A 22 12.33 1.95 1.21
N LYS A 23 11.96 2.90 2.07
CA LYS A 23 10.89 2.70 3.03
C LYS A 23 9.55 2.54 2.32
N THR A 24 8.75 1.59 2.80
CA THR A 24 7.37 1.39 2.36
C THR A 24 6.42 1.90 3.44
N ARG A 25 5.26 2.42 3.04
CA ARG A 25 4.18 2.81 3.96
C ARG A 25 2.91 2.05 3.63
N LEU A 26 2.22 1.60 4.67
CA LEU A 26 0.89 0.99 4.58
C LEU A 26 -0.16 2.09 4.71
N PHE A 27 -1.23 2.00 3.92
CA PHE A 27 -2.39 2.86 4.06
C PHE A 27 -3.65 2.12 3.61
N ASN A 28 -4.81 2.66 3.98
CA ASN A 28 -6.10 2.07 3.64
C ASN A 28 -6.92 3.03 2.78
N ILE A 29 -7.72 2.46 1.89
CA ILE A 29 -8.81 3.15 1.20
C ILE A 29 -10.02 2.22 1.32
N ASP A 30 -11.05 2.66 2.05
CA ASP A 30 -12.15 1.79 2.47
C ASP A 30 -11.57 0.52 3.16
N ARG A 31 -12.12 -0.66 2.86
CA ARG A 31 -11.61 -1.97 3.27
C ARG A 31 -10.36 -2.46 2.53
N GLY A 32 -9.80 -1.67 1.62
CA GLY A 32 -8.61 -2.04 0.82
C GLY A 32 -7.31 -1.63 1.50
N HIS A 33 -6.33 -2.53 1.49
CA HIS A 33 -4.99 -2.31 2.03
C HIS A 33 -3.99 -2.13 0.90
N TYR A 34 -3.16 -1.11 1.03
CA TYR A 34 -2.21 -0.72 0.00
C TYR A 34 -0.84 -0.43 0.60
N VAL A 35 0.20 -0.72 -0.17
CA VAL A 35 1.58 -0.37 0.18
C VAL A 35 2.13 0.55 -0.89
N ALA A 36 2.67 1.69 -0.48
CA ALA A 36 3.35 2.65 -1.35
C ALA A 36 4.86 2.70 -1.07
N CYS A 37 5.62 3.00 -2.11
CA CYS A 37 6.99 3.49 -2.01
C CYS A 37 7.01 4.90 -2.59
N ASP A 38 7.17 5.90 -1.72
CA ASP A 38 7.08 7.32 -2.11
C ASP A 38 8.26 7.75 -2.99
N GLU A 39 9.44 7.14 -2.81
CA GLU A 39 10.63 7.37 -3.65
C GLU A 39 10.45 6.82 -5.07
N CYS A 40 9.86 5.63 -5.22
CA CYS A 40 9.57 5.06 -6.54
C CYS A 40 8.28 5.59 -7.17
N ARG A 41 7.47 6.33 -6.40
CA ARG A 41 6.13 6.79 -6.77
C ARG A 41 5.24 5.67 -7.31
N ASN A 42 5.28 4.51 -6.67
CA ASN A 42 4.46 3.35 -7.02
C ASN A 42 3.69 2.85 -5.79
N TYR A 43 2.55 2.20 -6.01
CA TYR A 43 1.80 1.53 -4.96
C TYR A 43 1.12 0.26 -5.46
N ILE A 44 0.89 -0.69 -4.56
CA ILE A 44 0.26 -1.99 -4.84
C ILE A 44 -0.91 -2.25 -3.89
N PHE A 45 -1.87 -3.04 -4.35
CA PHE A 45 -2.91 -3.61 -3.51
C PHE A 45 -2.38 -4.90 -2.87
N VAL A 46 -2.52 -5.02 -1.55
CA VAL A 46 -2.02 -6.19 -0.80
C VAL A 46 -3.13 -7.04 -0.18
N GLY A 47 -4.37 -6.56 -0.22
CA GLY A 47 -5.55 -7.33 0.19
C GLY A 47 -6.67 -6.46 0.75
N SER A 48 -7.76 -7.10 1.15
CA SER A 48 -8.92 -6.42 1.73
C SER A 48 -9.44 -7.17 2.95
N ASN A 49 -9.92 -6.44 3.95
CA ASN A 49 -10.39 -6.97 5.23
C ASN A 49 -9.35 -7.80 6.00
N LEU A 50 -8.06 -7.59 5.75
CA LEU A 50 -6.98 -8.33 6.41
C LEU A 50 -6.72 -7.80 7.83
N MET A 51 -6.99 -6.52 8.06
CA MET A 51 -6.77 -5.83 9.33
C MET A 51 -8.07 -5.14 9.77
N SER A 52 -8.25 -4.90 11.08
CA SER A 52 -9.40 -4.15 11.59
C SER A 52 -9.19 -2.64 11.66
N GLY A 53 -7.96 -2.15 11.43
CA GLY A 53 -7.61 -0.73 11.58
C GLY A 53 -8.44 0.23 10.71
N TRP A 54 -8.79 -0.18 9.49
CA TRP A 54 -9.66 0.62 8.60
C TRP A 54 -11.05 0.90 9.20
N ARG A 55 -11.52 0.10 10.17
CA ARG A 55 -12.81 0.34 10.85
C ARG A 55 -12.80 1.57 11.74
N GLN A 56 -11.62 2.04 12.13
CA GLN A 56 -11.44 3.26 12.91
C GLN A 56 -11.20 4.49 12.02
N GLU A 57 -11.06 4.28 10.71
CA GLU A 57 -10.90 5.35 9.74
C GLU A 57 -12.26 5.81 9.19
N ASN A 58 -12.25 6.97 8.56
CA ASN A 58 -13.43 7.56 7.95
C ASN A 58 -13.14 8.00 6.51
N ARG A 59 -14.18 8.48 5.82
CA ARG A 59 -14.09 8.88 4.41
C ARG A 59 -13.04 9.96 4.15
N ASP A 60 -12.84 10.88 5.08
CA ASP A 60 -11.87 11.97 4.92
C ASP A 60 -10.44 11.44 4.99
N ILE A 61 -10.16 10.50 5.89
CA ILE A 61 -8.87 9.80 5.96
C ILE A 61 -8.62 9.04 4.65
N TRP A 62 -9.61 8.30 4.15
CA TRP A 62 -9.46 7.57 2.89
C TRP A 62 -9.24 8.49 1.68
N GLN A 63 -9.93 9.63 1.64
CA GLN A 63 -9.72 10.61 0.60
C GLN A 63 -8.31 11.20 0.67
N SER A 64 -7.83 11.53 1.87
CA SER A 64 -6.46 12.00 2.09
C SER A 64 -5.42 10.95 1.69
N ASN A 65 -5.64 9.68 2.03
CA ASN A 65 -4.79 8.58 1.61
C ASN A 65 -4.75 8.43 0.09
N TYR A 66 -5.91 8.48 -0.58
CA TYR A 66 -5.99 8.47 -2.04
C TYR A 66 -5.25 9.66 -2.66
N ASP A 67 -5.44 10.85 -2.10
CA ASP A 67 -4.77 12.07 -2.57
C ASP A 67 -3.26 12.00 -2.40
N SER A 68 -2.77 11.37 -1.33
CA SER A 68 -1.34 11.19 -1.06
C SER A 68 -0.59 10.36 -2.11
N VAL A 69 -1.31 9.55 -2.90
CA VAL A 69 -0.74 8.73 -3.98
C VAL A 69 -1.19 9.21 -5.37
N LYS A 70 -1.79 10.41 -5.49
CA LYS A 70 -2.12 10.97 -6.80
C LYS A 70 -0.85 11.12 -7.66
N GLY A 71 -0.94 10.62 -8.90
CA GLY A 71 0.19 10.58 -9.83
C GLY A 71 1.23 9.50 -9.54
N TYR A 72 0.99 8.61 -8.56
CA TYR A 72 1.79 7.40 -8.40
C TYR A 72 1.28 6.34 -9.37
N LYS A 73 2.17 5.47 -9.82
CA LYS A 73 1.79 4.33 -10.67
C LYS A 73 1.25 3.21 -9.80
N PHE A 74 0.02 2.79 -10.07
CA PHE A 74 -0.53 1.56 -9.51
C PHE A 74 0.07 0.35 -10.23
N ILE A 75 0.68 -0.56 -9.48
CA ILE A 75 1.20 -1.82 -10.01
C ILE A 75 0.17 -2.91 -9.69
N ARG A 76 -0.33 -3.57 -10.74
CA ARG A 76 -1.36 -4.60 -10.66
C ARG A 76 -0.74 -6.00 -10.71
#